data_AF-A0A6J4MYI1-F1
#
_entry.id   AF-A0A6J4MYI1-F1
#
_cell.length_a   1.000
_cell.length_b   1.000
_cell.length_c   1.000
_cell.angle_alpha   90.00
_cell.angle_beta   90.00
_cell.angle_gamma   90.00
#
_symmetry.space_group_name_H-M   'P 1'
#
loop_
_entity.id
_entity.type
_entity.pdbx_description
1 polymer ?
#
loop_
_entity_poly.entity_id
_entity_poly.type
_entity_poly.pdbx_seq_one_letter_code
_entity_poly.pdbx_strand_id
1 'polypeptide(L)'
;STLAHQKIERFPGHKYDYLIRRDLQLAADLLKQTHSQTRGRDGYVQVDLPPHSLLLQAQSAIAEAQILWRSVGWRNLMLRIPATQIVLPVIAQLICDRINVNATFVFSQTTYEQVGDAYLPGLESLIQQGESVSEIACFTSFSIARLDAVIHPLL
;
A
#
# COMPACT_ATOMS: atom_id res chain seq x y z
N SER A 1 37.92 -5.85 -13.36
CA SER A 1 37.31 -4.57 -12.97
C SER A 1 36.32 -4.01 -14.00
N THR A 2 35.66 -4.83 -14.85
CA THR A 2 34.87 -4.25 -15.97
C THR A 2 33.63 -5.08 -16.36
N LEU A 3 32.90 -5.63 -15.40
CA LEU A 3 31.63 -6.35 -15.67
C LEU A 3 30.49 -6.04 -14.68
N ALA A 4 30.76 -5.34 -13.57
CA ALA A 4 29.73 -4.97 -12.59
C ALA A 4 28.98 -3.64 -12.92
N HIS A 5 29.45 -2.88 -13.92
CA HIS A 5 28.91 -1.55 -14.22
C HIS A 5 27.92 -1.51 -15.40
N GLN A 6 27.70 -2.62 -16.10
CA GLN A 6 26.91 -2.63 -17.35
C GLN A 6 25.43 -3.01 -17.19
N LYS A 7 24.92 -3.22 -15.97
CA LYS A 7 23.50 -3.58 -15.73
C LYS A 7 22.65 -2.46 -15.11
N ILE A 8 23.15 -1.23 -15.09
CA ILE A 8 22.46 -0.08 -14.45
C ILE A 8 21.76 0.83 -15.48
N GLU A 9 21.88 0.55 -16.78
CA GLU A 9 21.23 1.38 -17.81
C GLU A 9 19.89 0.81 -18.27
N ARG A 10 18.79 1.40 -17.77
CA ARG A 10 17.61 1.90 -18.53
C ARG A 10 16.40 2.01 -17.61
N PHE A 11 16.28 3.15 -16.94
CA PHE A 11 15.07 3.89 -16.50
C PHE A 11 15.56 4.86 -15.41
N PRO A 12 15.28 6.18 -15.49
CA PRO A 12 15.79 7.16 -14.53
C PRO A 12 15.34 6.95 -13.07
N GLY A 13 14.48 5.95 -12.79
CA GLY A 13 13.99 5.59 -11.45
C GLY A 13 14.89 4.65 -10.61
N HIS A 14 15.84 3.91 -11.20
CA HIS A 14 16.46 2.78 -10.46
C HIS A 14 17.33 3.14 -9.25
N LYS A 15 18.04 4.29 -9.26
CA LYS A 15 18.82 4.73 -8.09
C LYS A 15 17.91 5.25 -6.98
N TYR A 16 16.86 5.97 -7.34
CA TYR A 16 15.86 6.49 -6.42
C TYR A 16 15.08 5.34 -5.77
N ASP A 17 14.71 4.33 -6.55
CA ASP A 17 14.05 3.13 -6.06
C ASP A 17 14.91 2.31 -5.10
N TYR A 18 16.24 2.24 -5.33
CA TYR A 18 17.14 1.55 -4.40
C TYR A 18 17.20 2.27 -3.04
N LEU A 19 17.34 3.59 -3.05
CA LEU A 19 17.38 4.38 -1.83
C LEU A 19 16.04 4.28 -1.07
N ILE A 20 14.92 4.44 -1.76
CA ILE A 20 13.59 4.26 -1.16
C ILE A 20 13.46 2.87 -0.53
N ARG A 21 13.80 1.80 -1.25
CA ARG A 21 13.70 0.44 -0.71
C ARG A 21 14.56 0.26 0.54
N ARG A 22 15.78 0.80 0.54
CA ARG A 22 16.66 0.75 1.70
C ARG A 22 16.07 1.52 2.88
N ASP A 23 15.53 2.71 2.66
CA ASP A 23 14.91 3.51 3.71
C ASP A 23 13.67 2.83 4.28
N LEU A 24 12.86 2.20 3.42
CA LEU A 24 11.69 1.41 3.84
C LEU A 24 12.10 0.20 4.67
N GLN A 25 13.16 -0.52 4.29
CA GLN A 25 13.68 -1.65 5.06
C GLN A 25 14.17 -1.19 6.44
N LEU A 26 14.99 -0.13 6.49
CA LEU A 26 15.50 0.41 7.76
C LEU A 26 14.38 0.90 8.68
N ALA A 27 13.39 1.60 8.14
CA ALA A 27 12.23 2.03 8.90
C ALA A 27 11.39 0.84 9.39
N ALA A 28 11.21 -0.18 8.55
CA ALA A 28 10.43 -1.37 8.89
C ALA A 28 11.11 -2.16 10.02
N ASP A 29 12.44 -2.30 9.96
CA ASP A 29 13.26 -2.88 11.01
C ASP A 29 13.13 -2.11 12.33
N LEU A 30 13.23 -0.77 12.29
CA LEU A 30 13.14 0.07 13.48
C LEU A 30 11.77 -0.04 14.17
N LEU A 31 10.68 -0.15 13.40
CA LEU A 31 9.32 -0.21 13.93
C LEU A 31 8.80 -1.63 14.19
N LYS A 32 9.58 -2.66 13.86
CA LYS A 32 9.21 -4.08 14.00
C LYS A 32 8.81 -4.45 15.43
N GLN A 33 9.54 -3.93 16.43
CA GLN A 33 9.23 -4.19 17.83
C GLN A 33 7.86 -3.63 18.21
N THR A 34 7.57 -2.38 17.84
CA THR A 34 6.27 -1.75 18.06
C THR A 34 5.15 -2.54 17.38
N HIS A 35 5.35 -2.96 16.12
CA HIS A 35 4.38 -3.77 15.39
C HIS A 35 4.08 -5.10 16.09
N SER A 36 5.12 -5.79 16.57
CA SER A 36 4.94 -7.05 17.30
C SER A 36 4.26 -6.84 18.66
N GLN A 37 4.70 -5.88 19.47
CA GLN A 37 4.16 -5.62 20.81
C GLN A 37 2.70 -5.16 20.78
N THR A 38 2.33 -4.41 19.74
CA THR A 38 0.95 -3.92 19.55
C THR A 38 0.05 -4.91 18.82
N ARG A 39 0.60 -6.06 18.39
CA ARG A 39 -0.08 -7.09 17.59
C ARG A 39 -0.66 -6.54 16.28
N GLY A 40 0.14 -5.77 15.54
CA GLY A 40 -0.26 -5.18 14.26
C GLY A 40 -1.27 -4.03 14.39
N ARG A 41 -1.39 -3.39 15.55
CA ARG A 41 -2.17 -2.14 15.67
C ARG A 41 -1.36 -0.93 15.23
N ASP A 42 -0.05 -0.92 15.49
CA ASP A 42 0.88 0.17 15.17
C ASP A 42 2.18 -0.36 14.53
N GLY A 43 3.13 0.53 14.27
CA GLY A 43 4.48 0.17 13.80
C GLY A 43 4.56 -0.11 12.30
N TYR A 44 3.59 0.37 11.53
CA TYR A 44 3.59 0.29 10.07
C TYR A 44 4.49 1.35 9.42
N VAL A 45 5.18 0.95 8.36
CA VAL A 45 5.86 1.83 7.42
C VAL A 45 5.02 1.90 6.15
N GLN A 46 4.73 3.12 5.69
CA GLN A 46 3.85 3.32 4.57
C GLN A 46 4.60 3.87 3.36
N VAL A 47 4.24 3.39 2.16
CA VAL A 47 4.80 3.86 0.90
C VAL A 47 3.69 4.02 -0.14
N ASP A 48 3.71 5.12 -0.88
CA ASP A 48 2.78 5.33 -1.99
C ASP A 48 3.10 4.38 -3.15
N LEU A 49 2.08 3.69 -3.66
CA LEU A 49 2.23 2.93 -4.90
C LEU A 49 2.48 3.94 -6.05
N PRO A 50 3.50 3.73 -6.90
CA PRO A 50 3.86 4.70 -7.92
C PRO A 50 2.68 5.10 -8.81
N PRO A 51 2.40 6.40 -9.03
CA PRO A 51 1.18 6.83 -9.76
C PRO A 51 1.03 6.23 -11.15
N HIS A 52 2.14 6.01 -11.86
CA HIS A 52 2.11 5.47 -13.22
C HIS A 52 1.53 4.04 -13.29
N SER A 53 1.69 3.23 -12.24
CA SER A 53 1.13 1.87 -12.19
C SER A 53 -0.40 1.89 -12.02
N LEU A 54 -0.93 2.99 -11.47
CA LEU A 54 -2.37 3.22 -11.26
C LEU A 54 -3.06 3.82 -12.50
N LEU A 55 -2.30 4.37 -13.45
CA LEU A 55 -2.83 5.03 -14.65
C LEU A 55 -3.11 4.06 -15.81
N LEU A 56 -2.50 2.87 -15.81
CA LEU A 56 -2.43 2.01 -16.99
C LEU A 56 -3.43 0.86 -16.99
N GLN A 57 -3.70 0.21 -15.85
CA GLN A 57 -4.70 -0.85 -15.64
C GLN A 57 -4.57 -1.47 -14.23
N ALA A 58 -5.64 -2.08 -13.71
CA ALA A 58 -5.65 -2.77 -12.41
C ALA A 58 -4.52 -3.82 -12.27
N GLN A 59 -4.26 -4.60 -13.32
CA GLN A 59 -3.23 -5.64 -13.30
C GLN A 59 -1.81 -5.08 -13.14
N SER A 60 -1.53 -3.91 -13.72
CA SER A 60 -0.22 -3.25 -13.58
C SER A 60 0.00 -2.78 -12.14
N ALA A 61 -1.05 -2.24 -11.50
CA ALA A 61 -0.98 -1.81 -10.11
C ALA A 61 -0.73 -3.01 -9.17
N ILE A 62 -1.42 -4.13 -9.40
CA ILE A 62 -1.22 -5.37 -8.62
C ILE A 62 0.22 -5.88 -8.77
N ALA A 63 0.73 -5.97 -9.99
CA ALA A 63 2.09 -6.44 -10.25
C ALA A 63 3.15 -5.58 -9.55
N GLU A 64 3.01 -4.26 -9.66
CA GLU A 64 3.93 -3.31 -9.03
C GLU A 64 3.86 -3.39 -7.50
N ALA A 65 2.66 -3.48 -6.94
CA ALA A 65 2.44 -3.64 -5.50
C ALA A 65 3.13 -4.92 -4.98
N GLN A 66 2.98 -6.04 -5.69
CA GLN A 66 3.64 -7.30 -5.34
C GLN A 66 5.17 -7.22 -5.43
N ILE A 67 5.71 -6.53 -6.45
CA ILE A 67 7.16 -6.32 -6.59
C ILE A 67 7.70 -5.50 -5.42
N LEU A 68 7.04 -4.38 -5.10
CA LEU A 68 7.44 -3.51 -4.00
C LEU A 68 7.37 -4.24 -2.65
N TRP A 69 6.27 -4.94 -2.40
CA TRP A 69 6.06 -5.74 -1.19
C TRP A 69 7.19 -6.76 -0.96
N ARG A 70 7.49 -7.57 -1.99
CA ARG A 70 8.57 -8.57 -1.94
C ARG A 70 9.95 -7.94 -1.76
N SER A 71 10.18 -6.74 -2.30
CA SER A 71 11.47 -6.08 -2.24
C SER A 71 11.84 -5.54 -0.87
N VAL A 72 10.84 -5.18 -0.05
CA VAL A 72 11.04 -4.70 1.32
C VAL A 72 11.02 -5.87 2.30
N GLY A 73 10.08 -6.81 2.13
CA GLY A 73 10.11 -8.12 2.81
C GLY A 73 9.60 -8.15 4.25
N TRP A 74 8.75 -7.21 4.68
CA TRP A 74 8.31 -7.09 6.07
C TRP A 74 6.80 -6.98 6.25
N ARG A 75 6.26 -7.68 7.27
CA ARG A 75 4.83 -7.71 7.64
C ARG A 75 4.24 -6.35 8.04
N ASN A 76 5.10 -5.39 8.40
CA ASN A 76 4.71 -4.03 8.78
C ASN A 76 4.88 -3.00 7.66
N LEU A 77 5.14 -3.42 6.42
CA LEU A 77 4.95 -2.52 5.28
C LEU A 77 3.45 -2.34 5.02
N MET A 78 3.05 -1.20 4.47
CA MET A 78 1.68 -0.92 4.03
C MET A 78 1.68 -0.01 2.80
N LEU A 79 0.98 -0.43 1.75
CA LEU A 79 0.92 0.30 0.49
C LEU A 79 -0.19 1.35 0.54
N ARG A 80 0.17 2.60 0.30
CA ARG A 80 -0.78 3.72 0.18
C ARG A 80 -1.28 3.80 -1.25
N ILE A 81 -2.60 3.75 -1.40
CA ILE A 81 -3.26 3.63 -2.70
C ILE A 81 -4.47 4.58 -2.72
N PRO A 82 -4.66 5.41 -3.77
CA PRO A 82 -5.84 6.26 -3.89
C PRO A 82 -7.12 5.44 -4.11
N ALA A 83 -8.16 5.70 -3.32
CA ALA A 83 -9.45 5.02 -3.38
C ALA A 83 -10.32 5.50 -4.57
N THR A 84 -9.83 5.29 -5.79
CA THR A 84 -10.60 5.57 -7.02
C THR A 84 -11.38 4.33 -7.46
N GLN A 85 -12.43 4.51 -8.27
CA GLN A 85 -13.25 3.40 -8.77
C GLN A 85 -12.45 2.34 -9.53
N ILE A 86 -11.40 2.76 -10.24
CA ILE A 86 -10.51 1.86 -10.99
C ILE A 86 -9.69 0.98 -10.04
N VAL A 87 -9.42 1.47 -8.84
CA VAL A 87 -8.44 0.91 -7.90
C VAL A 87 -9.12 0.15 -6.76
N LEU A 88 -10.40 0.38 -6.47
CA LEU A 88 -11.14 -0.43 -5.50
C LEU A 88 -11.04 -1.95 -5.77
N PRO A 89 -11.19 -2.46 -7.02
CA PRO A 89 -11.00 -3.89 -7.30
C PRO A 89 -9.57 -4.39 -7.04
N VAL A 90 -8.57 -3.50 -7.13
CA VAL A 90 -7.16 -3.83 -6.83
C VAL A 90 -7.00 -4.10 -5.33
N ILE A 91 -7.68 -3.36 -4.46
CA ILE A 91 -7.60 -3.55 -3.01
C ILE A 91 -7.95 -5.00 -2.64
N ALA A 92 -9.07 -5.53 -3.13
CA ALA A 92 -9.49 -6.90 -2.85
C ALA A 92 -8.41 -7.93 -3.20
N GLN A 93 -7.76 -7.78 -4.36
CA GLN A 93 -6.67 -8.66 -4.78
C GLN A 93 -5.45 -8.52 -3.87
N LEU A 94 -5.05 -7.31 -3.52
CA LEU A 94 -3.90 -7.09 -2.63
C LEU A 94 -4.12 -7.68 -1.23
N ILE A 95 -5.34 -7.58 -0.71
CA ILE A 95 -5.72 -8.21 0.56
C ILE A 95 -5.65 -9.74 0.44
N CYS A 96 -6.14 -10.32 -0.66
CA CYS A 96 -5.98 -11.74 -0.95
C CYS A 96 -4.49 -12.15 -1.05
N ASP A 97 -3.64 -11.27 -1.56
CA ASP A 97 -2.18 -11.45 -1.64
C ASP A 97 -1.46 -11.22 -0.29
N ARG A 98 -2.23 -10.92 0.79
CA ARG A 98 -1.74 -10.59 2.13
C ARG A 98 -0.86 -9.34 2.19
N ILE A 99 -1.17 -8.37 1.35
CA ILE A 99 -0.50 -7.07 1.29
C ILE A 99 -1.33 -6.07 2.08
N ASN A 100 -0.73 -5.41 3.07
CA ASN A 100 -1.43 -4.38 3.84
C ASN A 100 -1.67 -3.14 2.96
N VAL A 101 -2.85 -2.55 3.07
CA VAL A 101 -3.27 -1.40 2.27
C VAL A 101 -3.64 -0.23 3.16
N ASN A 102 -3.28 0.98 2.74
CA ASN A 102 -3.86 2.23 3.24
C ASN A 102 -4.57 2.93 2.08
N ALA A 103 -5.90 2.88 2.07
CA ALA A 103 -6.72 3.61 1.14
C ALA A 103 -6.65 5.11 1.45
N THR A 104 -6.15 5.89 0.49
CA THR A 104 -5.96 7.35 0.60
C THR A 104 -6.93 8.07 -0.33
N PHE A 105 -6.99 9.42 -0.25
CA PHE A 105 -7.91 10.24 -1.03
C PHE A 105 -9.40 9.90 -0.79
N VAL A 106 -9.73 9.49 0.42
CA VAL A 106 -11.12 9.28 0.84
C VAL A 106 -11.67 10.60 1.37
N PHE A 107 -12.69 11.12 0.69
CA PHE A 107 -13.32 12.42 0.98
C PHE A 107 -14.84 12.34 1.18
N SER A 108 -15.43 11.14 1.08
CA SER A 108 -16.87 10.93 1.26
C SER A 108 -17.13 9.66 2.05
N GLN A 109 -18.28 9.60 2.70
CA GLN A 109 -18.75 8.39 3.37
C GLN A 109 -18.92 7.25 2.35
N THR A 110 -19.45 7.52 1.16
CA THR A 110 -19.62 6.52 0.10
C THR A 110 -18.30 5.89 -0.30
N THR A 111 -17.23 6.68 -0.47
CA THR A 111 -15.91 6.13 -0.79
C THR A 111 -15.34 5.32 0.36
N TYR A 112 -15.61 5.70 1.61
CA TYR A 112 -15.20 4.91 2.78
C TYR A 112 -15.89 3.54 2.81
N GLU A 113 -17.21 3.50 2.59
CA GLU A 113 -17.99 2.26 2.50
C GLU A 113 -17.47 1.37 1.37
N GLN A 114 -17.22 1.95 0.19
CA GLN A 114 -16.64 1.24 -0.95
C GLN A 114 -15.27 0.62 -0.68
N VAL A 115 -14.42 1.26 0.14
CA VAL A 115 -13.14 0.66 0.56
C VAL A 115 -13.39 -0.55 1.47
N GLY A 116 -14.38 -0.46 2.38
CA GLY A 116 -14.81 -1.59 3.19
C GLY A 116 -15.33 -2.76 2.34
N ASP A 117 -16.18 -2.47 1.36
CA ASP A 117 -16.72 -3.45 0.42
C ASP A 117 -15.63 -4.09 -0.46
N ALA A 118 -14.53 -3.38 -0.72
CA ALA A 118 -13.39 -3.93 -1.44
C ALA A 118 -12.46 -4.77 -0.54
N TYR A 119 -12.42 -4.48 0.76
CA TYR A 119 -11.59 -5.21 1.73
C TYR A 119 -12.16 -6.61 2.04
N LEU A 120 -13.48 -6.71 2.24
CA LEU A 120 -14.12 -7.94 2.69
C LEU A 120 -13.91 -9.14 1.74
N PRO A 121 -14.09 -9.03 0.40
CA PRO A 121 -13.93 -10.17 -0.50
C PRO A 121 -12.52 -10.77 -0.49
N GLY A 122 -11.50 -9.94 -0.29
CA GLY A 122 -10.11 -10.41 -0.16
C GLY A 122 -9.91 -11.29 1.07
N LEU A 123 -10.54 -10.92 2.20
CA LEU A 123 -10.52 -11.73 3.42
C LEU A 123 -11.34 -13.02 3.26
N GLU A 124 -12.53 -12.92 2.67
CA GLU A 124 -13.42 -14.07 2.44
C GLU A 124 -12.72 -15.14 1.60
N SER A 125 -12.01 -14.73 0.55
CA SER A 125 -11.20 -15.62 -0.28
C SER A 125 -10.15 -16.39 0.55
N LEU A 126 -9.44 -15.72 1.46
CA LEU A 126 -8.46 -16.36 2.34
C LEU A 126 -9.12 -17.32 3.33
N ILE A 127 -10.24 -16.92 3.94
CA ILE A 127 -10.98 -17.78 4.87
C ILE A 127 -11.46 -19.06 4.18
N GLN A 128 -11.96 -18.96 2.94
CA GLN A 128 -12.38 -20.12 2.13
C GLN A 128 -11.21 -21.07 1.82
N GLN A 129 -9.99 -20.54 1.71
CA GLN A 129 -8.77 -21.33 1.53
C GLN A 129 -8.23 -21.94 2.84
N GLY A 130 -8.88 -21.66 3.98
CA GLY A 130 -8.41 -22.10 5.30
C GLY A 130 -7.21 -21.31 5.83
N GLU A 131 -6.97 -20.13 5.26
CA GLU A 131 -5.82 -19.29 5.54
C GLU A 131 -6.11 -18.25 6.66
N SER A 132 -5.08 -17.88 7.41
CA SER A 132 -5.23 -16.88 8.47
C SER A 132 -5.33 -15.46 7.90
N VAL A 133 -6.29 -14.69 8.41
CA VAL A 133 -6.47 -13.26 8.11
C VAL A 133 -5.98 -12.34 9.24
N SER A 134 -5.43 -12.92 10.32
CA SER A 134 -5.12 -12.19 11.56
C SER A 134 -4.01 -11.14 11.46
N GLU A 135 -3.23 -11.16 10.38
CA GLU A 135 -2.07 -10.29 10.18
C GLU A 135 -2.24 -9.32 9.02
N ILE A 136 -3.46 -9.21 8.47
CA ILE A 136 -3.76 -8.34 7.32
C ILE A 136 -4.44 -7.06 7.81
N ALA A 137 -3.82 -5.93 7.54
CA ALA A 137 -4.33 -4.61 7.89
C ALA A 137 -4.78 -3.83 6.65
N CYS A 138 -5.94 -3.19 6.76
CA CYS A 138 -6.43 -2.21 5.81
C CYS A 138 -6.80 -0.93 6.56
N PHE A 139 -6.13 0.18 6.24
CA PHE A 139 -6.42 1.49 6.80
C PHE A 139 -7.14 2.36 5.77
N THR A 140 -7.92 3.32 6.25
CA THR A 140 -8.52 4.35 5.41
C THR A 140 -8.15 5.72 5.93
N SER A 141 -7.44 6.50 5.13
CA SER A 141 -6.92 7.82 5.49
C SER A 141 -7.76 8.95 4.92
N PHE A 142 -8.22 9.82 5.82
CA PHE A 142 -8.95 11.05 5.50
C PHE A 142 -8.05 12.27 5.71
N SER A 143 -8.08 13.23 4.78
CA SER A 143 -7.29 14.46 4.90
C SER A 143 -8.17 15.60 5.42
N ILE A 144 -8.21 15.77 6.74
CA ILE A 144 -8.96 16.85 7.40
C ILE A 144 -8.49 18.22 6.90
N ALA A 145 -7.17 18.45 6.83
CA ALA A 145 -6.63 19.71 6.32
C ALA A 145 -7.08 20.06 4.88
N ARG A 146 -7.21 19.06 3.98
CA ARG A 146 -7.72 19.31 2.63
C ARG A 146 -9.22 19.57 2.61
N LEU A 147 -9.97 18.89 3.49
CA LEU A 147 -11.39 19.13 3.66
C LEU A 147 -11.64 20.55 4.17
N ASP A 148 -10.92 20.96 5.22
CA ASP A 148 -11.00 22.29 5.81
C ASP A 148 -10.67 23.38 4.80
N ALA A 149 -9.63 23.19 3.97
CA ALA A 149 -9.26 24.15 2.94
C ALA A 149 -10.35 24.38 1.87
N VAL A 150 -11.21 23.38 1.63
CA VAL A 150 -12.33 23.47 0.67
C VAL A 150 -13.61 23.99 1.33
N ILE A 151 -13.84 23.66 2.60
CA ILE A 151 -15.03 24.10 3.35
C ILE A 151 -14.89 25.54 3.83
N HIS A 152 -13.72 25.95 4.29
CA HIS A 152 -13.50 27.27 4.89
C HIS A 152 -13.98 28.45 4.02
N PRO A 153 -13.79 28.47 2.68
CA PRO A 153 -14.32 29.52 1.82
C PRO A 153 -15.85 29.53 1.64
N LEU A 154 -16.57 28.50 2.11
CA LEU A 154 -18.03 28.35 1.97
C LEU A 154 -18.81 28.80 3.22
N LEU A 155 -18.10 29.15 4.30
CA LEU A 155 -18.65 29.62 5.58
C LEU A 155 -18.50 31.14 5.71
#